data_AF-A0A847VDL6-F1
#
_entry.id   AF-A0A847VDL6-F1
#
_cell.length_a   1.000
_cell.length_b   1.000
_cell.length_c   1.000
_cell.angle_alpha   90.00
_cell.angle_beta   90.00
_cell.angle_gamma   90.00
#
_symmetry.space_group_name_H-M   'P 1'
#
loop_
_entity.id
_entity.type
_entity.pdbx_description
1 polymer ?
#
loop_
_entity_poly.entity_id
_entity_poly.type
_entity_poly.pdbx_seq_one_letter_code
_entity_poly.pdbx_strand_id
1 'polypeptide(L)' 'MAVIVHANENIDSALKRLHREVMRERILETSRERAYRIKKSDLEIQKRREYAKMKRRRRTAARRAK' A
#
# COMPACT_ATOMS: atom_id res chain seq x y z
N MET A 1 -4.24 -12.49 -7.36
CA MET A 1 -5.32 -11.70 -6.75
C MET A 1 -6.48 -11.57 -7.74
N ALA A 2 -7.71 -11.85 -7.30
CA ALA A 2 -8.91 -11.75 -8.14
C ALA A 2 -10.01 -11.02 -7.34
N VAL A 3 -10.68 -10.05 -7.97
CA VAL A 3 -11.87 -9.40 -7.39
C VAL A 3 -13.10 -10.00 -8.03
N ILE A 4 -13.95 -10.62 -7.21
CA ILE A 4 -15.24 -11.15 -7.65
C ILE A 4 -16.18 -9.96 -7.78
N VAL A 5 -16.69 -9.72 -8.99
CA VAL A 5 -17.62 -8.64 -9.29
C VAL A 5 -18.98 -9.24 -9.54
N HIS A 6 -20.01 -8.73 -8.87
CA HIS A 6 -21.38 -9.15 -9.11
C HIS A 6 -21.98 -8.41 -10.31
N ALA A 7 -22.91 -9.05 -11.03
CA ALA A 7 -23.50 -8.51 -12.27
C ALA A 7 -24.22 -7.15 -12.08
N ASN A 8 -24.67 -6.84 -10.85
CA ASN A 8 -25.38 -5.61 -10.53
C ASN A 8 -24.45 -4.49 -10.00
N GLU A 9 -23.14 -4.71 -10.01
CA GLU A 9 -22.19 -3.81 -9.38
C GLU A 9 -21.62 -2.79 -10.37
N ASN A 10 -21.55 -1.51 -9.98
CA ASN A 10 -20.95 -0.49 -10.83
C ASN A 10 -19.45 -0.80 -11.04
N ILE A 11 -19.04 -0.83 -12.31
CA ILE A 11 -17.66 -1.09 -12.77
C ILE A 11 -16.64 -0.24 -12.00
N ASP A 12 -16.93 1.04 -11.73
CA ASP A 12 -16.01 1.92 -11.01
C ASP A 12 -15.78 1.47 -9.55
N SER A 13 -16.80 0.93 -8.90
CA SER A 13 -16.71 0.40 -7.54
C SER A 13 -15.86 -0.88 -7.50
N ALA A 14 -16.03 -1.74 -8.51
CA ALA A 14 -15.23 -2.94 -8.69
C ALA A 14 -13.75 -2.59 -8.94
N LEU A 15 -13.48 -1.64 -9.84
CA LEU A 15 -12.12 -1.16 -10.13
C LEU A 15 -11.44 -0.53 -8.91
N LYS A 16 -12.17 0.27 -8.12
CA LYS A 16 -11.63 0.84 -6.87
C LYS A 16 -11.27 -0.24 -5.85
N ARG A 17 -12.05 -1.32 -5.76
CA ARG A 17 -11.74 -2.48 -4.91
C ARG A 17 -10.49 -3.19 -5.39
N LEU A 18 -10.41 -3.48 -6.70
CA LEU A 18 -9.23 -4.08 -7.30
C LEU A 18 -7.98 -3.24 -7.02
N HIS A 19 -8.07 -1.92 -7.18
CA HIS A 19 -6.96 -1.02 -6.88
C HIS A 19 -6.54 -1.07 -5.41
N ARG A 20 -7.49 -1.11 -4.46
CA ARG A 20 -7.17 -1.24 -3.03
C ARG A 20 -6.47 -2.55 -2.70
N GLU A 21 -6.91 -3.65 -3.31
CA GLU A 21 -6.28 -4.96 -3.12
C GLU A 21 -4.86 -4.97 -3.73
N VAL A 22 -4.65 -4.37 -4.91
CA VAL A 22 -3.29 -4.21 -5.51
C VAL A 22 -2.37 -3.43 -4.58
N MET A 23 -2.86 -2.34 -4.02
CA MET A 23 -2.09 -1.50 -3.08
C MET A 23 -1.85 -2.21 -1.75
N ARG A 24 -2.76 -3.09 -1.30
CA ARG A 24 -2.61 -3.89 -0.09
C ARG A 24 -1.51 -4.94 -0.26
N GLU A 25 -1.52 -5.67 -1.36
CA GLU A 25 -0.51 -6.70 -1.66
C GLU A 25 0.84 -6.11 -2.10
N ARG A 26 0.93 -4.79 -2.35
CA ARG A 26 2.16 -4.09 -2.77
C ARG A 26 2.80 -4.68 -4.04
N ILE A 27 1.98 -5.20 -4.94
CA ILE A 27 2.44 -5.86 -6.18
C ILE A 27 3.30 -4.92 -7.03
N LEU A 28 2.90 -3.65 -7.15
CA LEU A 28 3.62 -2.66 -7.96
C LEU A 28 4.98 -2.29 -7.34
N GLU A 29 5.05 -2.20 -6.00
CA GLU A 29 6.31 -1.93 -5.29
C GLU A 29 7.27 -3.11 -5.44
N THR A 30 6.80 -4.34 -5.21
CA THR A 30 7.61 -5.56 -5.34
C THR A 30 8.10 -5.80 -6.77
N SER A 31 7.28 -5.52 -7.79
CA SER A 31 7.71 -5.61 -9.18
C SER A 31 8.81 -4.59 -9.50
N ARG A 32 8.71 -3.35 -8.97
CA ARG A 32 9.72 -2.31 -9.18
C ARG A 32 11.02 -2.60 -8.43
N GLU A 33 10.93 -3.16 -7.23
CA GLU A 33 12.08 -3.59 -6.45
C GLU A 33 12.82 -4.78 -7.09
N ARG A 34 12.11 -5.65 -7.80
CA ARG A 34 12.72 -6.76 -8.56
C ARG A 34 13.44 -6.31 -9.84
N ALA A 35 13.07 -5.17 -10.41
CA ALA A 35 13.66 -4.68 -11.66
C ALA A 35 15.12 -4.22 -11.52
N TYR A 36 15.55 -3.84 -10.31
CA TYR A 36 16.89 -3.32 -10.06
C TYR A 36 17.51 -3.93 -8.81
N ARG A 37 18.84 -4.06 -8.79
CA ARG A 37 19.55 -4.47 -7.58
C ARG A 37 19.53 -3.35 -6.54
N ILE A 38 18.98 -3.62 -5.36
CA ILE A 38 18.95 -2.68 -4.23
C ILE A 38 20.05 -3.02 -3.22
N LYS A 39 20.73 -2.01 -2.67
CA LYS A 39 21.71 -2.20 -1.58
C LYS A 39 20.98 -2.49 -0.26
N LYS A 40 21.53 -3.37 0.56
CA LYS A 40 20.94 -3.75 1.86
C LYS A 40 20.72 -2.54 2.79
N SER A 41 21.63 -1.57 2.76
CA SER A 41 21.53 -0.32 3.53
C SER A 41 20.26 0.47 3.19
N ASP A 42 19.90 0.52 1.92
CA ASP A 42 18.76 1.33 1.45
C ASP A 42 17.43 0.71 1.90
N LEU A 43 17.37 -0.63 1.95
CA LEU A 43 16.22 -1.35 2.51
C LEU A 43 16.03 -1.06 4.00
N GLU A 44 17.11 -1.00 4.77
CA GLU A 44 17.03 -0.67 6.20
C GLU A 44 16.58 0.78 6.43
N ILE A 45 17.10 1.71 5.63
CA ILE A 45 16.70 3.12 5.66
C ILE A 45 15.22 3.26 5.30
N GLN A 46 14.76 2.58 4.24
CA GLN A 46 13.36 2.60 3.81
C GLN A 46 12.42 2.05 4.89
N LYS A 47 12.77 0.93 5.53
CA LYS A 47 12.00 0.36 6.65
C LYS A 47 11.86 1.36 7.81
N ARG A 48 12.95 2.02 8.21
CA ARG A 48 12.94 3.02 9.29
C ARG A 48 12.08 4.24 8.92
N ARG A 49 12.21 4.73 7.68
CA ARG A 49 11.41 5.86 7.16
C ARG A 49 9.92 5.55 7.15
N GLU A 50 9.51 4.41 6.62
CA GLU A 50 8.10 4.00 6.56
C GLU A 50 7.53 3.77 7.97
N TYR A 51 8.29 3.17 8.88
CA TYR A 51 7.86 3.04 10.27
C TYR A 51 7.64 4.41 10.94
N ALA A 52 8.59 5.33 10.82
CA ALA A 52 8.48 6.67 11.40
C ALA A 52 7.27 7.45 10.81
N LYS A 53 7.07 7.35 9.50
CA LYS A 53 5.92 7.94 8.78
C LYS A 53 4.60 7.38 9.28
N MET A 54 4.47 6.05 9.38
CA MET A 54 3.24 5.41 9.88
C MET A 54 2.97 5.76 11.35
N LYS A 55 4.01 5.77 12.18
CA LYS A 55 3.92 6.22 13.58
C LYS A 55 3.42 7.66 13.70
N ARG A 56 3.95 8.58 12.89
CA ARG A 56 3.49 9.98 12.85
C ARG A 56 2.03 10.07 12.43
N ARG A 57 1.62 9.39 11.36
CA ARG A 57 0.22 9.38 10.87
C ARG A 57 -0.75 8.89 11.94
N ARG A 58 -0.43 7.77 12.61
CA ARG A 58 -1.25 7.22 13.71
C ARG A 58 -1.37 8.21 14.88
N ARG A 59 -0.26 8.83 15.29
CA ARG A 59 -0.28 9.85 16.36
C ARG A 59 -1.11 11.08 15.99
N THR A 60 -0.98 11.58 14.77
CA THR A 60 -1.79 12.72 14.30
C THR A 60 -3.27 12.38 14.24
N ALA A 61 -3.63 11.19 13.77
CA ALA A 61 -5.02 10.73 13.75
C ALA A 61 -5.61 10.65 15.16
N ALA A 62 -4.87 10.05 16.11
CA ALA A 62 -5.29 9.97 17.52
C ALA A 62 -5.46 11.36 18.16
N ARG A 63 -4.63 12.35 17.79
CA ARG A 63 -4.78 13.73 18.25
C ARG A 63 -6.00 14.45 17.67
N ARG A 64 -6.40 14.14 16.44
CA ARG A 64 -7.57 14.74 15.78
C ARG A 64 -8.89 14.12 16.24
N ALA A 65 -8.84 12.89 16.75
CA ALA A 65 -10.00 12.20 17.28
C ALA A 65 -10.34 12.59 18.73
N LYS A 66 -9.50 13.40 19.37
CA LYS A 66 -9.69 14.00 20.69
C LYS A 66 -10.11 15.46 20.52
#